data_AF-A0A1Q4F2S4-F1
#
_entry.id   AF-A0A1Q4F2S4-F1
#
_cell.length_a   1.000
_cell.length_b   1.000
_cell.length_c   1.000
_cell.angle_alpha   90.00
_cell.angle_beta   90.00
_cell.angle_gamma   90.00
#
_symmetry.space_group_name_H-M   'P 1'
#
loop_
_entity.id
_entity.type
_entity.pdbx_description
1 polymer ?
#
loop_
_entity_poly.entity_id
_entity_poly.type
_entity_poly.pdbx_seq_one_letter_code
_entity_poly.pdbx_strand_id
1 'polypeptide(L)'
;MVEIFDDRVDITNPGGLVLSIPKEEFGTRSFSRKSLVFGLFLRMEMVEKIGSGIKRMKDEMARANLPEPAFGLEGFFTVTFYRPMEFERWIDTWIPYLTPSLINVLKAINNNAFITKPELSEIIGHGHTSISKYTSQLRGWAC
;
A
#
# COMPACT_ATOMS: atom_id res chain seq x y z
N MET A 1 5.40 -14.23 -11.60
CA MET A 1 6.10 -13.04 -12.09
C MET A 1 6.43 -12.18 -10.88
N VAL A 2 7.63 -11.61 -10.85
CA VAL A 2 8.06 -10.69 -9.79
C VAL A 2 8.45 -9.41 -10.49
N GLU A 3 7.81 -8.31 -10.10
CA GLU A 3 8.02 -6.97 -10.66
C GLU A 3 8.49 -6.06 -9.52
N ILE A 4 9.54 -5.29 -9.76
CA ILE A 4 10.16 -4.42 -8.77
C ILE A 4 10.05 -2.99 -9.29
N PHE A 5 9.40 -2.14 -8.52
CA PHE A 5 9.26 -0.70 -8.75
C PHE A 5 10.03 0.06 -7.68
N ASP A 6 10.13 1.38 -7.85
CA ASP A 6 10.79 2.24 -6.86
C ASP A 6 10.09 2.19 -5.50
N ASP A 7 8.76 2.13 -5.51
CA ASP A 7 7.88 2.23 -4.33
C ASP A 7 7.29 0.89 -3.88
N ARG A 8 7.39 -0.19 -4.67
CA ARG A 8 6.76 -1.47 -4.33
C ARG A 8 7.38 -2.67 -5.05
N VAL A 9 7.04 -3.86 -4.56
CA VAL A 9 7.30 -5.15 -5.22
C VAL A 9 5.99 -5.88 -5.42
N ASP A 10 5.71 -6.29 -6.65
CA ASP A 10 4.52 -7.06 -7.01
C ASP A 10 4.91 -8.51 -7.32
N ILE A 11 4.27 -9.46 -6.63
CA ILE A 11 4.43 -10.90 -6.86
C ILE A 11 3.11 -11.45 -7.39
N THR A 12 3.08 -11.80 -8.67
CA THR A 12 1.87 -12.21 -9.39
C THR A 12 1.97 -13.67 -9.84
N ASN A 13 0.96 -14.49 -9.51
CA ASN A 13 0.75 -15.81 -10.10
C ASN A 13 -0.55 -15.86 -10.92
N PRO A 14 -0.55 -16.62 -12.04
CA PRO A 14 -1.76 -16.87 -12.80
C PRO A 14 -2.80 -17.62 -11.96
N GLY A 15 -4.06 -17.25 -12.17
CA GLY A 15 -5.22 -17.78 -11.45
C GLY A 15 -5.45 -17.10 -10.11
N GLY A 16 -6.69 -16.69 -9.88
CA GLY A 16 -7.14 -16.06 -8.64
C GLY A 16 -7.30 -17.05 -7.47
N LEU A 17 -8.10 -16.63 -6.49
CA LEU A 17 -8.37 -17.42 -5.29
C LEU A 17 -8.99 -18.78 -5.64
N VAL A 18 -8.69 -19.81 -4.84
CA VAL A 18 -9.28 -21.14 -5.03
C VAL A 18 -10.79 -21.04 -4.86
N LEU A 19 -11.57 -21.62 -5.77
CA LEU A 19 -13.04 -21.53 -5.76
C LEU A 19 -13.70 -21.95 -4.43
N SER A 20 -13.01 -22.79 -3.64
CA SER A 20 -13.47 -23.26 -2.34
C SER A 20 -13.22 -22.27 -1.18
N ILE A 21 -12.56 -21.14 -1.43
CA ILE A 21 -12.34 -20.08 -0.45
C ILE A 21 -13.06 -18.82 -0.95
N PRO A 22 -14.14 -18.38 -0.30
CA PRO A 22 -14.75 -17.10 -0.63
C PRO A 22 -13.80 -15.95 -0.26
N LYS A 23 -13.91 -14.80 -0.94
CA LYS A 23 -12.98 -13.67 -0.75
C LYS A 23 -12.96 -13.19 0.70
N GLU A 24 -14.10 -13.26 1.38
CA GLU A 24 -14.30 -12.87 2.77
C GLU A 24 -13.55 -13.77 3.75
N GLU A 25 -13.24 -15.00 3.35
CA GLU A 25 -12.45 -15.96 4.13
C GLU A 25 -10.96 -15.95 3.76
N PHE A 26 -10.53 -15.05 2.87
CA PHE A 26 -9.14 -14.96 2.44
C PHE A 26 -8.19 -14.80 3.64
N GLY A 27 -7.18 -15.68 3.70
CA GLY A 27 -6.18 -15.69 4.77
C GLY A 27 -6.63 -16.34 6.09
N THR A 28 -7.83 -16.91 6.16
CA THR A 28 -8.33 -17.61 7.37
C THR A 28 -8.20 -19.13 7.29
N ARG A 29 -8.13 -19.69 6.07
CA ARG A 29 -8.07 -21.14 5.79
C ARG A 29 -7.09 -21.43 4.66
N SER A 30 -6.56 -22.66 4.63
CA SER A 30 -5.65 -23.13 3.58
C SER A 30 -6.28 -24.22 2.75
N PHE A 31 -6.50 -23.95 1.46
CA PHE A 31 -6.88 -24.96 0.46
C PHE A 31 -5.86 -24.98 -0.67
N SER A 32 -5.39 -26.19 -1.01
CA SER A 32 -4.46 -26.38 -2.11
C SER A 32 -5.17 -26.88 -3.37
N ARG A 33 -4.94 -26.20 -4.50
CA ARG A 33 -5.32 -26.66 -5.85
C ARG A 33 -4.52 -27.89 -6.30
N LYS A 34 -3.30 -28.05 -5.78
CA LYS A 34 -2.34 -29.11 -6.16
C LYS A 34 -1.81 -29.78 -4.90
N SER A 35 -2.58 -30.74 -4.39
CA SER A 35 -2.33 -31.43 -3.11
C SER A 35 -0.95 -32.11 -3.05
N LEU A 36 -0.46 -32.70 -4.14
CA LEU A 36 0.86 -33.34 -4.19
C LEU A 36 2.02 -32.36 -3.98
N VAL A 37 1.99 -31.22 -4.70
CA VAL A 37 3.00 -30.17 -4.57
C VAL A 37 2.98 -29.57 -3.16
N PHE A 38 1.78 -29.29 -2.64
CA PHE A 38 1.62 -28.81 -1.27
C PHE A 38 2.15 -29.83 -0.24
N GLY A 39 1.87 -31.12 -0.44
CA GLY A 39 2.36 -32.19 0.43
C GLY A 39 3.89 -32.36 0.38
N LEU A 40 4.54 -31.99 -0.72
CA LEU A 40 6.00 -31.92 -0.80
C LEU A 40 6.54 -30.73 0.01
N PHE A 41 6.01 -29.53 -0.20
CA PHE A 41 6.42 -28.34 0.57
C PHE A 41 6.15 -28.48 2.07
N LEU A 42 5.08 -29.16 2.46
CA LEU A 42 4.79 -29.46 3.87
C LEU A 42 5.84 -30.37 4.50
N ARG A 43 6.30 -31.40 3.78
CA ARG A 43 7.37 -32.32 4.25
C ARG A 43 8.75 -31.67 4.28
N MET A 44 8.96 -30.65 3.45
CA MET A 44 10.16 -29.80 3.49
C MET A 44 10.05 -28.66 4.51
N GLU A 45 8.98 -28.62 5.31
CA GLU A 45 8.75 -27.58 6.33
C GLU A 45 8.69 -26.15 5.76
N MET A 46 8.37 -26.00 4.47
CA MET A 46 8.27 -24.70 3.80
C MET A 46 6.90 -24.04 3.93
N VAL A 47 5.86 -24.83 4.21
CA VAL A 47 4.47 -24.37 4.35
C VAL A 47 3.76 -25.12 5.48
N GLU A 48 2.56 -24.67 5.82
CA GLU A 48 1.73 -25.22 6.89
C GLU A 48 0.26 -25.38 6.43
N LYS A 49 -0.51 -26.19 7.16
CA LYS A 49 -1.91 -26.51 6.81
C LYS A 49 -2.96 -25.53 7.34
N ILE A 50 -2.62 -24.64 8.27
CA ILE A 50 -3.63 -23.78 8.93
C ILE A 50 -3.87 -22.45 8.19
N GLY A 51 -3.01 -22.08 7.24
CA GLY A 51 -3.19 -20.87 6.44
C GLY A 51 -2.68 -19.58 7.09
N SER A 52 -1.77 -19.66 8.08
CA SER A 52 -1.23 -18.47 8.75
C SER A 52 -0.30 -17.65 7.87
N GLY A 53 0.06 -18.11 6.66
CA GLY A 53 0.95 -17.40 5.74
C GLY A 53 0.54 -15.95 5.48
N ILE A 54 -0.76 -15.69 5.27
CA ILE A 54 -1.27 -14.32 5.08
C ILE A 54 -1.08 -13.48 6.35
N LYS A 55 -1.46 -14.03 7.52
CA LYS A 55 -1.28 -13.35 8.81
C LYS A 55 0.19 -13.06 9.08
N ARG A 56 1.08 -14.03 8.86
CA ARG A 56 2.54 -13.86 9.03
C ARG A 56 3.08 -12.75 8.14
N MET A 57 2.67 -12.70 6.86
CA MET A 57 3.09 -11.59 5.99
C MET A 57 2.67 -10.23 6.56
N LYS A 58 1.43 -10.09 7.04
CA LYS A 58 0.98 -8.85 7.70
C LYS A 58 1.78 -8.54 8.96
N ASP A 59 2.01 -9.54 9.81
CA ASP A 59 2.77 -9.40 11.05
C ASP A 59 4.24 -9.00 10.79
N GLU A 60 4.88 -9.52 9.75
CA GLU A 60 6.24 -9.14 9.34
C GLU A 60 6.28 -7.69 8.81
N MET A 61 5.32 -7.30 7.96
CA MET A 61 5.23 -5.92 7.48
C MET A 61 5.03 -4.93 8.64
N ALA A 62 4.13 -5.25 9.57
CA ALA A 62 3.90 -4.44 10.77
C ALA A 62 5.16 -4.35 11.64
N ARG A 63 5.91 -5.45 11.82
CA ARG A 63 7.19 -5.45 12.55
C ARG A 63 8.27 -4.62 11.87
N ALA A 64 8.25 -4.53 10.54
CA ALA A 64 9.12 -3.67 9.76
C ALA A 64 8.62 -2.21 9.67
N ASN A 65 7.51 -1.87 10.34
CA ASN A 65 6.85 -0.58 10.26
C ASN A 65 6.47 -0.18 8.82
N LEU A 66 5.99 -1.16 8.05
CA LEU A 66 5.54 -1.01 6.67
C LEU A 66 4.02 -1.17 6.54
N PRO A 67 3.41 -0.60 5.49
CA PRO A 67 2.00 -0.82 5.19
C PRO A 67 1.68 -2.31 5.03
N GLU A 68 0.44 -2.72 5.32
CA GLU A 68 0.02 -4.09 5.04
C GLU A 68 0.16 -4.41 3.53
N PRO A 69 0.46 -5.67 3.17
CA PRO A 69 0.46 -6.08 1.76
C PRO A 69 -0.94 -5.91 1.16
N ALA A 70 -1.01 -5.42 -0.07
CA ALA A 70 -2.25 -5.42 -0.84
C ALA A 70 -2.38 -6.73 -1.62
N PHE A 71 -3.62 -7.22 -1.78
CA PHE A 71 -3.91 -8.49 -2.41
C PHE A 71 -4.88 -8.30 -3.58
N GLY A 72 -4.43 -8.61 -4.79
CA GLY A 72 -5.27 -8.79 -5.96
C GLY A 72 -5.74 -10.25 -6.04
N LEU A 73 -7.05 -10.48 -6.09
CA LEU A 73 -7.63 -11.84 -6.05
C LEU A 73 -8.38 -12.24 -7.33
N GLU A 74 -8.53 -11.31 -8.29
CA GLU A 74 -9.33 -11.50 -9.50
C GLU A 74 -8.48 -11.82 -10.73
N GLY A 75 -8.74 -12.97 -11.36
CA GLY A 75 -8.02 -13.45 -12.55
C GLY A 75 -6.60 -13.92 -12.25
N PHE A 76 -5.81 -13.07 -11.59
CA PHE A 76 -4.48 -13.34 -11.05
C PHE A 76 -4.51 -13.19 -9.53
N PHE A 77 -3.63 -13.93 -8.87
CA PHE A 77 -3.32 -13.66 -7.47
C PHE A 77 -2.04 -12.83 -7.43
N THR A 78 -2.16 -11.63 -6.88
CA THR A 78 -1.06 -10.67 -6.78
C THR A 78 -0.91 -10.25 -5.33
N VAL A 79 0.32 -10.25 -4.83
CA VAL A 79 0.68 -9.65 -3.55
C VAL A 79 1.59 -8.46 -3.83
N THR A 80 1.20 -7.29 -3.32
CA THR A 80 1.95 -6.03 -3.46
C THR A 80 2.51 -5.63 -2.11
N PHE A 81 3.83 -5.49 -2.03
CA PHE A 81 4.54 -5.02 -0.85
C PHE A 81 5.06 -3.61 -1.10
N TYR A 82 4.63 -2.64 -0.29
CA TYR A 82 5.07 -1.25 -0.42
C TYR A 82 6.35 -1.00 0.37
N ARG A 83 7.24 -0.19 -0.22
CA ARG A 83 8.41 0.40 0.45
C ARG A 83 7.94 1.47 1.44
N PRO A 84 8.68 1.74 2.53
CA PRO A 84 8.36 2.89 3.36
C PRO A 84 8.46 4.16 2.53
N MET A 85 7.42 5.00 2.60
CA MET A 85 7.44 6.30 1.96
C MET A 85 8.17 7.28 2.88
N GLU A 86 9.38 7.66 2.49
CA GLU A 86 10.14 8.71 3.16
C GLU A 86 9.67 10.06 2.63
N PHE A 87 8.69 10.67 3.30
CA PHE A 87 8.08 11.92 2.85
C PHE A 87 9.10 13.04 2.58
N GLU A 88 10.10 13.22 3.45
CA GLU A 88 11.12 14.26 3.25
C GLU A 88 11.97 13.99 1.99
N ARG A 89 12.36 12.74 1.77
CA ARG A 89 13.08 12.37 0.55
C ARG A 89 12.21 12.53 -0.70
N TRP A 90 10.93 12.20 -0.59
CA TRP A 90 9.97 12.38 -1.67
C TRP A 90 9.75 13.87 -1.98
N ILE A 91 9.47 14.71 -0.98
CA ILE A 91 9.22 16.15 -1.20
C ILE A 91 10.47 16.85 -1.75
N ASP A 92 11.68 16.45 -1.34
CA ASP A 92 12.94 16.99 -1.87
C ASP A 92 13.03 16.88 -3.41
N THR A 93 12.50 15.80 -4.00
CA THR A 93 12.46 15.64 -5.46
C THR A 93 11.52 16.64 -6.15
N TRP A 94 10.54 17.18 -5.41
CA TRP A 94 9.52 18.10 -5.91
C TRP A 94 9.75 19.57 -5.54
N ILE A 95 10.62 19.85 -4.55
CA ILE A 95 10.97 21.22 -4.13
C ILE A 95 11.28 22.15 -5.32
N PRO A 96 12.04 21.73 -6.36
CA PRO A 96 12.34 22.61 -7.50
C PRO A 96 11.11 23.03 -8.33
N TYR A 97 10.01 22.28 -8.25
CA TYR A 97 8.81 22.46 -9.06
C TYR A 97 7.63 23.07 -8.29
N LEU A 98 7.78 23.24 -6.96
CA LEU A 98 6.71 23.66 -6.06
C LEU A 98 6.95 25.05 -5.48
N THR A 99 5.85 25.78 -5.23
CA THR A 99 5.91 27.02 -4.45
C THR A 99 6.01 26.71 -2.95
N PRO A 100 6.59 27.62 -2.14
CA PRO A 100 6.66 27.43 -0.69
C PRO A 100 5.30 27.14 -0.03
N SER A 101 4.23 27.81 -0.50
CA SER A 101 2.88 27.56 0.00
C SER A 101 2.38 26.15 -0.30
N LEU A 102 2.70 25.59 -1.48
CA LEU A 102 2.33 24.20 -1.81
C LEU A 102 3.13 23.18 -0.99
N ILE A 103 4.41 23.44 -0.74
CA ILE A 103 5.25 22.59 0.12
C ILE A 103 4.65 22.55 1.54
N ASN A 104 4.23 23.70 2.07
CA ASN A 104 3.59 23.78 3.38
C ASN A 104 2.26 23.03 3.44
N VAL A 105 1.44 23.09 2.37
CA VAL A 105 0.23 22.28 2.24
C VAL A 105 0.56 20.78 2.30
N LEU A 106 1.55 20.33 1.53
CA LEU A 106 1.96 18.92 1.49
C LEU A 106 2.48 18.44 2.85
N LYS A 107 3.29 19.26 3.53
CA LYS A 107 3.77 18.96 4.90
C LYS A 107 2.62 18.87 5.91
N ALA A 108 1.65 19.77 5.83
CA ALA A 108 0.48 19.74 6.71
C ALA A 108 -0.39 18.50 6.48
N ILE A 109 -0.60 18.10 5.22
CA ILE A 109 -1.36 16.89 4.86
C ILE A 109 -0.61 15.63 5.31
N ASN A 110 0.72 15.58 5.14
CA ASN A 110 1.52 14.44 5.58
C ASN A 110 1.45 14.24 7.10
N ASN A 111 1.44 15.34 7.87
CA ASN A 111 1.33 15.27 9.32
C ASN A 111 -0.08 14.89 9.80
N ASN A 112 -1.13 15.31 9.09
CA ASN A 112 -2.51 14.94 9.38
C ASN A 112 -3.30 14.70 8.09
N ALA A 113 -3.48 13.43 7.75
CA ALA A 113 -4.20 13.02 6.54
C ALA A 113 -5.68 13.45 6.52
N PHE A 114 -6.26 13.77 7.68
CA PHE A 114 -7.66 14.21 7.82
C PHE A 114 -7.79 15.73 8.00
N ILE A 115 -6.73 16.49 7.73
CA ILE A 115 -6.74 17.94 7.92
C ILE A 115 -7.83 18.61 7.07
N THR A 116 -8.58 19.49 7.73
CA THR A 116 -9.68 20.22 7.12
C THR A 116 -9.20 21.51 6.45
N LYS A 117 -10.01 22.04 5.53
CA LYS A 117 -9.72 23.30 4.85
C LYS A 117 -9.55 24.50 5.80
N PRO A 118 -10.34 24.65 6.88
CA PRO A 118 -10.09 25.68 7.88
C PRO A 118 -8.76 25.52 8.61
N GLU A 119 -8.43 24.31 9.06
CA GLU A 119 -7.14 24.05 9.74
C GLU A 119 -5.94 24.35 8.82
N LEU A 120 -6.03 23.99 7.54
CA LEU A 120 -5.00 24.37 6.55
C LEU A 120 -4.87 25.90 6.40
N SER A 121 -6.00 26.61 6.43
CA SER A 121 -6.03 28.07 6.31
C SER A 121 -5.33 28.73 7.50
N GLU A 122 -5.56 28.22 8.71
CA GLU A 122 -4.93 28.69 9.95
C GLU A 122 -3.42 28.39 9.97
N ILE A 123 -3.00 27.17 9.63
CA ILE A 123 -1.59 26.77 9.63
C ILE A 123 -0.77 27.58 8.62
N ILE A 124 -1.33 27.81 7.43
CA ILE A 124 -0.60 28.43 6.32
C ILE A 124 -0.79 29.95 6.30
N GLY A 125 -1.75 30.49 7.06
CA GLY A 125 -2.08 31.92 7.09
C GLY A 125 -2.63 32.46 5.77
N HIS A 126 -3.25 31.58 4.95
CA HIS A 126 -3.81 31.95 3.65
C HIS A 126 -5.32 31.74 3.65
N GLY A 127 -6.06 32.62 2.96
CA GLY A 127 -7.52 32.52 2.88
C GLY A 127 -8.02 31.23 2.22
N HIS A 128 -9.24 30.81 2.59
CA HIS A 128 -9.87 29.58 2.11
C HIS A 128 -9.87 29.42 0.58
N THR A 129 -10.01 30.50 -0.19
CA THR A 129 -9.99 30.46 -1.66
C THR A 129 -8.62 30.01 -2.19
N SER A 130 -7.54 30.51 -1.60
CA SER A 130 -6.17 30.14 -1.96
C SER A 130 -5.88 28.68 -1.62
N ILE A 131 -6.31 28.21 -0.43
CA ILE A 131 -6.21 26.79 -0.05
C ILE A 131 -6.98 25.89 -1.04
N SER A 132 -8.16 26.33 -1.48
CA SER A 132 -8.93 25.63 -2.51
C SER A 132 -8.16 25.53 -3.83
N LYS A 133 -7.48 26.61 -4.23
CA LYS A 133 -6.67 26.64 -5.44
C LYS A 133 -5.48 25.69 -5.34
N TYR A 134 -4.76 25.70 -4.21
CA TYR A 134 -3.62 24.82 -3.96
C TYR A 134 -4.02 23.34 -3.98
N THR A 135 -5.08 22.98 -3.26
CA THR A 135 -5.60 21.60 -3.24
C THR A 135 -6.05 21.14 -4.63
N SER A 136 -6.72 21.98 -5.41
CA SER A 136 -7.08 21.66 -6.80
C SER A 136 -5.85 21.48 -7.69
N GLN A 137 -4.82 22.32 -7.53
CA GLN A 137 -3.57 22.20 -8.27
C GLN A 137 -2.85 20.88 -7.98
N LEU A 138 -2.74 20.49 -6.70
CA LEU A 138 -2.10 19.23 -6.30
C LEU A 138 -2.86 18.00 -6.84
N ARG A 139 -4.20 18.05 -6.87
CA ARG A 139 -5.00 16.96 -7.47
C ARG A 139 -4.76 16.79 -8.97
N GLY A 140 -4.49 17.88 -9.68
CA GLY A 140 -4.19 17.84 -11.12
C GLY A 140 -2.84 17.20 -11.47
N TRP A 141 -1.97 16.96 -10.47
CA TRP A 141 -0.68 16.31 -10.66
C TRP A 141 -0.70 14.81 -10.39
N ALA A 142 -1.83 14.27 -9.88
CA ALA A 142 -1.99 12.85 -9.58
C ALA A 142 -2.41 12.00 -10.81
N CYS A 143 -2.08 12.45 -12.02
CA CYS A 143 -2.39 11.79 -13.30
C CYS A 143 -1.14 11.23 -13.95
#